data_AF-A0A6B3HHE6-F1
#
_entry.id   AF-A0A6B3HHE6-F1
#
_cell.length_a   1.000
_cell.length_b   1.000
_cell.length_c   1.000
_cell.angle_alpha   90.00
_cell.angle_beta   90.00
_cell.angle_gamma   90.00
#
_symmetry.space_group_name_H-M   'P 1'
#
loop_
_entity.id
_entity.type
_entity.pdbx_description
1 polymer ?
#
loop_
_entity_poly.entity_id
_entity_poly.type
_entity_poly.pdbx_seq_one_letter_code
_entity_poly.pdbx_strand_id
1 'polypeptide(L)'
;PTGAALAAGDTVPRLALVVAFIFVSQLVTAGLAFWLSTKTDAPLGAVGGAVGLTIVGNVLDAVTALGSWRDFLPAHWQFAWADALQPELEWGGMIKGAAISVTYALILFALAFRGFSRKDIVS
;
A
#
# COMPACT_ATOMS: atom_id res chain seq x y z
N PRO A 1 -5.92 26.87 -4.65
CA PRO A 1 -7.36 27.10 -4.89
C PRO A 1 -8.05 25.75 -5.13
N THR A 2 -8.44 25.05 -4.08
CA THR A 2 -9.86 24.87 -3.79
C THR A 2 -10.11 24.97 -2.28
N GLY A 3 -10.36 26.19 -1.80
CA GLY A 3 -10.76 26.50 -0.44
C GLY A 3 -12.24 26.25 -0.17
N ALA A 4 -12.79 25.13 -0.68
CA ALA A 4 -14.14 24.71 -0.34
C ALA A 4 -14.06 23.90 0.95
N ALA A 5 -14.51 24.51 2.05
CA ALA A 5 -14.61 23.82 3.33
C ALA A 5 -15.60 22.65 3.20
N LEU A 6 -15.16 21.45 3.54
CA LEU A 6 -16.06 20.32 3.74
C LEU A 6 -17.04 20.70 4.85
N ALA A 7 -18.32 20.36 4.67
CA ALA A 7 -19.31 20.53 5.72
C ALA A 7 -18.85 19.76 6.96
N ALA A 8 -18.99 20.34 8.15
CA ALA A 8 -18.43 19.76 9.39
C ALA A 8 -18.93 18.33 9.66
N GLY A 9 -20.13 17.98 9.19
CA GLY A 9 -20.69 16.63 9.26
C GLY A 9 -19.98 15.59 8.37
N ASP A 10 -19.38 16.01 7.26
CA ASP A 10 -18.73 15.12 6.29
C ASP A 10 -17.23 14.95 6.56
N THR A 11 -16.63 15.79 7.40
CA THR A 11 -15.19 15.76 7.68
C THR A 11 -14.76 14.48 8.38
N VAL A 12 -15.44 14.08 9.45
CA VAL A 12 -15.11 12.87 10.22
C VAL A 12 -15.18 11.59 9.37
N PRO A 13 -16.27 11.31 8.62
CA PRO A 13 -16.31 10.09 7.80
C PRO A 13 -15.27 10.11 6.66
N ARG A 14 -14.98 11.27 6.06
CA ARG A 14 -13.92 11.38 5.03
C ARG A 14 -12.53 11.13 5.62
N LEU A 15 -12.24 11.62 6.81
CA LEU A 15 -10.98 11.31 7.50
C LEU A 15 -10.87 9.81 7.83
N ALA A 16 -11.94 9.20 8.33
CA ALA A 16 -11.97 7.77 8.59
C ALA A 16 -11.71 6.96 7.30
N LEU A 17 -12.30 7.40 6.18
CA LEU A 17 -12.08 6.81 4.86
C LEU A 17 -10.60 6.89 4.42
N VAL A 18 -9.99 8.07 4.54
CA VAL A 18 -8.58 8.31 4.22
C VAL A 18 -7.69 7.38 5.05
N VAL A 19 -7.93 7.30 6.36
CA VAL A 19 -7.17 6.42 7.25
C VAL A 19 -7.32 4.95 6.86
N ALA A 20 -8.55 4.51 6.58
CA ALA A 20 -8.80 3.13 6.14
C ALA A 20 -8.07 2.80 4.83
N PHE A 21 -8.10 3.72 3.85
CA PHE A 21 -7.38 3.54 2.59
C PHE A 21 -5.86 3.50 2.79
N ILE A 22 -5.31 4.39 3.61
CA ILE A 22 -3.88 4.40 3.93
C ILE A 22 -3.49 3.07 4.59
N PHE A 23 -4.29 2.58 5.54
CA PHE A 23 -4.05 1.30 6.20
C PHE A 23 -4.03 0.13 5.20
N VAL A 24 -5.00 0.07 4.29
CA VAL A 24 -5.03 -0.93 3.20
C VAL A 24 -3.79 -0.81 2.30
N SER A 25 -3.37 0.42 1.97
CA SER A 25 -2.18 0.66 1.14
C SER A 25 -0.89 0.18 1.82
N GLN A 26 -0.81 0.25 3.15
CA GLN A 26 0.35 -0.24 3.91
C GLN A 26 0.44 -1.77 3.96
N LEU A 27 -0.61 -2.51 3.58
CA LEU A 27 -0.60 -3.97 3.59
C LEU A 27 0.47 -4.56 2.68
N VAL A 28 0.82 -3.90 1.58
CA VAL A 28 1.88 -4.37 0.68
C VAL A 28 3.25 -4.31 1.37
N THR A 29 3.59 -3.16 1.96
CA THR A 29 4.84 -2.96 2.68
C THR A 29 4.93 -3.89 3.89
N ALA A 30 3.85 -4.01 4.66
CA ALA A 30 3.76 -4.93 5.79
C ALA A 30 3.87 -6.39 5.35
N GLY A 31 3.17 -6.78 4.28
CA GLY A 31 3.21 -8.13 3.72
C GLY A 31 4.61 -8.50 3.23
N LEU A 32 5.33 -7.56 2.60
CA LEU A 32 6.71 -7.79 2.17
C LEU A 32 7.65 -7.93 3.36
N ALA A 33 7.57 -7.02 4.34
CA ALA A 33 8.36 -7.11 5.57
C ALA A 33 8.14 -8.46 6.27
N PHE A 34 6.87 -8.88 6.35
CA PHE A 34 6.48 -10.14 6.96
C PHE A 34 6.97 -11.35 6.18
N TRP A 35 6.87 -11.36 4.86
CA TRP A 35 7.45 -12.45 4.06
C TRP A 35 8.97 -12.51 4.21
N LEU A 36 9.66 -11.37 4.15
CA LEU A 36 11.11 -11.32 4.30
C LEU A 36 11.54 -11.79 5.69
N SER A 37 10.81 -11.48 6.76
CA SER A 37 11.14 -11.98 8.11
C SER A 37 11.05 -13.51 8.23
N THR A 38 10.29 -14.18 7.36
CA THR A 38 10.33 -15.66 7.28
C THR A 38 11.60 -16.19 6.60
N LYS A 39 12.29 -15.35 5.82
CA LYS A 39 13.46 -15.70 5.00
C LYS A 39 14.79 -15.24 5.57
N THR A 40 14.79 -14.26 6.47
CA THR A 40 15.99 -13.74 7.13
C THR A 40 15.78 -13.68 8.64
N ASP A 41 16.81 -14.05 9.41
CA ASP A 41 16.79 -13.91 10.87
C ASP A 41 17.27 -12.52 11.32
N ALA A 42 17.68 -11.66 10.37
CA ALA A 42 18.06 -10.28 10.63
C ALA A 42 16.86 -9.32 10.46
N PRO A 43 16.28 -8.76 11.55
CA PRO A 43 15.09 -7.90 11.44
C PRO A 43 15.32 -6.65 10.59
N LEU A 44 16.55 -6.10 10.63
CA LEU A 44 16.94 -4.94 9.83
C LEU A 44 16.85 -5.23 8.33
N GLY A 45 17.14 -6.46 7.89
CA GLY A 45 17.02 -6.85 6.49
C GLY A 45 15.57 -6.90 6.01
N ALA A 46 14.65 -7.38 6.85
CA ALA A 46 13.23 -7.43 6.53
C ALA A 46 12.62 -6.03 6.42
N VAL A 47 12.90 -5.16 7.39
CA VAL A 47 12.44 -3.76 7.38
C VAL A 47 13.09 -3.00 6.22
N GLY A 48 14.40 -3.15 6.02
CA GLY A 48 15.13 -2.51 4.92
C GLY A 48 14.59 -2.92 3.54
N GLY A 49 14.22 -4.19 3.35
CA GLY A 49 13.59 -4.66 2.12
C GLY A 49 12.21 -4.04 1.89
N ALA A 50 11.41 -3.89 2.94
CA ALA A 50 10.09 -3.24 2.85
C ALA A 50 10.19 -1.75 2.50
N VAL A 51 11.13 -1.04 3.12
CA VAL A 51 11.43 0.36 2.77
C VAL A 51 11.97 0.46 1.34
N GLY A 52 12.85 -0.47 0.95
CA GLY A 52 13.38 -0.56 -0.42
C GLY A 52 12.29 -0.70 -1.47
N LEU A 53 11.27 -1.53 -1.22
CA LEU A 53 10.09 -1.62 -2.10
C LEU A 53 9.40 -0.27 -2.27
N THR A 54 9.16 0.46 -1.17
CA THR A 54 8.53 1.78 -1.24
C THR A 54 9.37 2.76 -2.08
N ILE A 55 10.69 2.77 -1.89
CA ILE A 55 11.60 3.63 -2.67
C ILE A 55 11.54 3.26 -4.16
N VAL A 56 11.72 1.97 -4.49
CA VAL A 56 11.69 1.50 -5.89
C VAL A 56 10.34 1.77 -6.54
N GLY A 57 9.25 1.55 -5.82
CA GLY A 57 7.89 1.84 -6.30
C GLY A 57 7.71 3.32 -6.66
N ASN A 58 8.18 4.23 -5.81
CA ASN A 58 8.16 5.67 -6.08
C ASN A 58 9.02 6.06 -7.28
N VAL A 59 10.22 5.47 -7.40
CA VAL A 59 11.12 5.72 -8.54
C VAL A 59 10.48 5.25 -9.83
N LEU A 60 9.92 4.03 -9.86
CA LEU A 60 9.24 3.49 -11.04
C LEU A 60 8.00 4.32 -11.41
N ASP A 61 7.25 4.81 -10.43
CA ASP A 61 6.11 5.68 -10.70
C ASP A 61 6.53 7.03 -11.30
N ALA A 62 7.70 7.56 -10.96
CA ALA A 62 8.21 8.77 -11.58
C ALA A 62 8.59 8.60 -13.07
N VAL A 63 8.80 7.36 -13.52
CA VAL A 63 9.18 7.08 -14.92
C VAL A 63 7.92 7.04 -15.80
N THR A 64 7.61 8.17 -16.43
CA THR A 64 6.45 8.31 -17.32
C THR A 64 6.46 7.36 -18.52
N ALA A 65 7.64 6.91 -18.95
CA ALA A 65 7.81 5.94 -20.05
C ALA A 65 7.20 4.56 -19.75
N LEU A 66 6.92 4.21 -18.49
CA LEU A 66 6.22 2.96 -18.16
C LEU A 66 4.76 2.95 -18.65
N GLY A 67 4.16 4.11 -18.92
CA GLY A 67 2.76 4.20 -19.34
C GLY A 67 1.81 3.49 -18.37
N SER A 68 0.95 2.61 -18.90
CA SER A 68 -0.05 1.86 -18.13
C SER A 68 0.54 0.84 -17.13
N TRP A 69 1.83 0.52 -17.22
CA TRP A 69 2.47 -0.34 -16.20
C TRP A 69 2.47 0.29 -14.81
N ARG A 70 2.41 1.63 -14.74
CA ARG A 70 2.33 2.36 -13.48
C ARG A 70 1.04 2.05 -12.72
N ASP A 71 -0.05 1.73 -13.43
CA ASP A 71 -1.34 1.40 -12.81
C ASP A 71 -1.27 0.14 -11.93
N PHE A 72 -0.28 -0.72 -12.15
CA PHE A 72 -0.03 -1.92 -11.34
C PHE A 72 0.91 -1.68 -10.16
N LEU A 73 1.53 -0.50 -10.06
CA LEU A 73 2.39 -0.15 -8.94
C LEU A 73 1.54 0.34 -7.76
N PRO A 74 1.65 -0.27 -6.57
CA PRO A 74 0.98 0.25 -5.38
C PRO A 74 1.32 1.72 -5.09
N ALA A 75 2.55 2.14 -5.40
CA ALA A 75 3.03 3.50 -5.24
C ALA A 75 2.28 4.52 -6.12
N HIS A 76 1.76 4.11 -7.28
CA HIS A 76 1.01 5.01 -8.17
C HIS A 76 -0.27 5.55 -7.51
N TRP A 77 -0.88 4.73 -6.66
CA TRP A 77 -2.15 5.06 -5.99
C TRP A 77 -1.98 5.63 -4.58
N GLN A 78 -0.75 5.86 -4.12
CA GLN A 78 -0.47 6.22 -2.71
C GLN A 78 -1.12 7.54 -2.25
N PHE A 79 -1.44 8.43 -3.20
CA PHE A 79 -2.08 9.72 -2.94
C PHE A 79 -3.55 9.78 -3.35
N ALA A 80 -4.15 8.66 -3.78
CA ALA A 80 -5.56 8.62 -4.19
C ALA A 80 -6.54 8.97 -3.06
N TRP A 81 -6.09 8.95 -1.80
CA TRP A 81 -6.87 9.43 -0.67
C TRP A 81 -7.15 10.94 -0.71
N ALA A 82 -6.33 11.73 -1.42
CA ALA A 82 -6.54 13.17 -1.53
C ALA A 82 -7.85 13.51 -2.26
N ASP A 83 -8.26 12.63 -3.18
CA ASP A 83 -9.52 12.72 -3.91
C ASP A 83 -10.73 12.60 -2.95
N ALA A 84 -10.55 11.93 -1.80
CA ALA A 84 -11.58 11.83 -0.77
C ALA A 84 -11.86 13.16 -0.05
N LEU A 85 -10.94 14.12 -0.14
CA LEU A 85 -11.06 15.43 0.51
C LEU A 85 -11.60 16.52 -0.43
N GLN A 86 -11.83 16.19 -1.70
CA GLN A 86 -12.43 17.12 -2.65
C GLN A 86 -13.92 17.34 -2.33
N PRO A 87 -14.52 18.48 -2.74
CA PRO A 87 -15.94 18.75 -2.51
C PRO A 87 -16.83 17.62 -3.02
N GLU A 88 -16.58 17.17 -4.25
CA GLU A 88 -17.16 15.97 -4.82
C GLU A 88 -16.25 14.77 -4.54
N LEU A 89 -16.85 13.69 -4.04
CA LEU A 89 -16.10 12.54 -3.57
C LEU A 89 -15.78 11.59 -4.74
N GLU A 90 -14.50 11.49 -5.08
CA GLU A 90 -14.00 10.63 -6.16
C GLU A 90 -13.40 9.33 -5.62
N TRP A 91 -13.98 8.19 -6.02
CA TRP A 91 -13.62 6.86 -5.51
C TRP A 91 -12.73 6.05 -6.45
N GLY A 92 -12.65 6.45 -7.73
CA GLY A 92 -12.05 5.63 -8.78
C GLY A 92 -10.59 5.27 -8.49
N GLY A 93 -9.78 6.23 -8.06
CA GLY A 93 -8.40 5.99 -7.69
C GLY A 93 -8.26 5.13 -6.44
N MET A 94 -9.09 5.37 -5.43
CA MET A 94 -9.08 4.60 -4.18
C MET A 94 -9.44 3.14 -4.38
N ILE A 95 -10.46 2.83 -5.19
CA ILE A 95 -10.87 1.45 -5.47
C ILE A 95 -9.74 0.71 -6.20
N LYS A 96 -9.13 1.34 -7.22
CA LYS A 96 -8.00 0.75 -7.95
C LYS A 96 -6.80 0.52 -7.03
N GLY A 97 -6.42 1.53 -6.25
CA GLY A 97 -5.32 1.43 -5.29
C GLY A 97 -5.55 0.34 -4.25
N ALA A 98 -6.76 0.26 -3.69
CA ALA A 98 -7.13 -0.78 -2.73
C ALA A 98 -7.09 -2.17 -3.36
N ALA A 99 -7.66 -2.36 -4.55
CA ALA A 99 -7.66 -3.64 -5.25
C ALA A 99 -6.24 -4.14 -5.54
N ILE A 100 -5.37 -3.26 -6.04
CA ILE A 100 -3.94 -3.57 -6.26
C ILE A 100 -3.27 -3.93 -4.93
N SER A 101 -3.42 -3.09 -3.90
CA SER A 101 -2.76 -3.29 -2.61
C SER A 101 -3.17 -4.59 -1.92
N VAL A 102 -4.47 -4.90 -1.91
CA VAL A 102 -5.01 -6.16 -1.36
C VAL A 102 -4.50 -7.36 -2.16
N THR A 103 -4.44 -7.27 -3.50
CA THR A 103 -3.93 -8.36 -4.34
C THR A 103 -2.47 -8.69 -4.00
N TYR A 104 -1.60 -7.68 -3.96
CA TYR A 104 -0.20 -7.86 -3.58
C TYR A 104 -0.06 -8.38 -2.15
N ALA A 105 -0.84 -7.85 -1.21
CA ALA A 105 -0.84 -8.29 0.19
C ALA A 105 -1.22 -9.77 0.33
N LEU A 106 -2.28 -10.22 -0.35
CA LEU A 106 -2.69 -11.63 -0.34
C LEU A 106 -1.59 -12.56 -0.85
N ILE A 107 -0.92 -12.18 -1.94
CA ILE A 107 0.21 -12.95 -2.49
C ILE A 107 1.36 -13.01 -1.49
N LEU A 108 1.76 -11.87 -0.92
CA LEU A 108 2.88 -11.78 0.02
C LEU A 108 2.58 -12.54 1.33
N PHE A 109 1.38 -12.41 1.87
CA PHE A 109 0.96 -13.17 3.04
C PHE A 109 0.93 -14.67 2.74
N ALA A 110 0.40 -15.10 1.60
CA ALA A 110 0.43 -16.52 1.21
C ALA A 110 1.87 -17.06 1.11
N LEU A 111 2.80 -16.27 0.57
CA LEU A 111 4.21 -16.62 0.53
C LEU A 111 4.85 -16.69 1.93
N ALA A 112 4.49 -15.77 2.83
CA ALA A 112 4.97 -15.75 4.21
C ALA A 112 4.48 -16.99 4.97
N PHE A 113 3.18 -17.30 4.92
CA PHE A 113 2.63 -18.52 5.54
C PHE A 113 3.30 -19.78 5.00
N ARG A 114 3.49 -19.88 3.68
CA ARG A 114 4.19 -21.02 3.07
C ARG A 114 5.64 -21.12 3.53
N GLY A 115 6.33 -19.99 3.70
CA GLY A 115 7.70 -19.93 4.19
C GLY A 115 7.79 -20.40 5.65
N PHE A 116 6.91 -19.89 6.50
CA PHE A 116 6.85 -20.22 7.91
C PHE A 116 6.52 -21.71 8.14
N SER A 117 5.53 -22.26 7.44
CA SER A 117 5.13 -23.68 7.58
C SER A 117 6.20 -24.68 7.16
N ARG A 118 7.22 -24.26 6.39
CA ARG A 118 8.33 -25.12 5.94
C ARG A 118 9.61 -24.90 6.74
N LYS A 119 9.63 -23.94 7.66
CA LYS A 119 10.80 -23.67 8.51
C LYS A 119 10.76 -24.67 9.66
N ASP A 120 11.81 -25.47 9.83
CA ASP A 120 11.96 -26.27 11.05
C ASP A 120 12.20 -25.32 12.22
N ILE A 121 11.22 -25.22 13.13
CA ILE A 121 11.24 -24.32 14.31
C ILE A 121 11.87 -25.04 15.53
N VAL A 122 12.26 -26.31 15.38
CA VAL A 122 12.90 -27.13 16.43
C VAL A 122 14.35 -27.44 16.08
N SER A 123 15.22 -26.46 16.28
CA SER A 123 16.65 -26.65 16.59
C SER A 123 17.15 -25.43 17.35
#